data_AF-A0A3N5PXW9-F1
#
_entry.id   AF-A0A3N5PXW9-F1
#
_cell.length_a   1.000
_cell.length_b   1.000
_cell.length_c   1.000
_cell.angle_alpha   90.00
_cell.angle_beta   90.00
_cell.angle_gamma   90.00
#
_symmetry.space_group_name_H-M   'P 1'
#
loop_
_entity.id
_entity.type
_entity.pdbx_description
1 polymer ?
#
loop_
_entity_poly.entity_id
_entity_poly.type
_entity_poly.pdbx_seq_one_letter_code
_entity_poly.pdbx_strand_id
1 'polypeptide(L)'
;QLARIVLLRGLRIGIFGTSIGVGISLAFAIIQRTWHPITLDGTIYYVSALPVSLSPAPYLIVPAISIALVVMATVVPILAARRISPARALRFG
;
A
#
# COMPACT_ATOMS: atom_id res chain seq x y z
N GLN A 1 -7.92 7.69 24.52
CA GLN A 1 -7.93 8.72 23.45
C GLN A 1 -6.76 8.58 22.46
N LEU A 2 -5.53 8.30 22.94
CA LEU A 2 -4.34 8.09 22.09
C LEU A 2 -4.53 7.10 20.92
N ALA A 3 -5.14 5.94 21.18
CA ALA A 3 -5.35 4.90 20.16
C ALA A 3 -6.11 5.41 18.92
N ARG A 4 -7.15 6.24 19.11
CA ARG A 4 -7.95 6.79 18.01
C ARG A 4 -7.13 7.75 17.14
N ILE A 5 -6.28 8.58 17.75
CA ILE A 5 -5.43 9.54 17.04
C ILE A 5 -4.37 8.81 16.22
N VAL A 6 -3.74 7.79 16.80
CA VAL A 6 -2.72 6.98 16.13
C VAL A 6 -3.33 6.20 14.97
N LEU A 7 -4.50 5.58 15.17
CA LEU A 7 -5.25 4.90 14.11
C LEU A 7 -5.64 5.86 12.97
N LEU A 8 -6.20 7.03 13.27
CA LEU A 8 -6.60 8.01 12.25
C LEU A 8 -5.41 8.55 11.46
N ARG A 9 -4.26 8.79 12.12
CA ARG A 9 -3.02 9.19 11.43
C ARG A 9 -2.48 8.08 10.55
N GLY A 10 -2.41 6.85 11.08
CA GLY A 10 -1.97 5.68 10.32
C GLY A 10 -2.85 5.43 9.10
N LEU A 11 -4.17 5.51 9.25
CA LEU A 11 -5.11 5.34 8.15
C LEU A 11 -4.97 6.43 7.09
N ARG A 12 -4.79 7.70 7.47
CA ARG A 12 -4.52 8.78 6.51
C ARG A 12 -3.25 8.53 5.69
N ILE A 13 -2.16 8.13 6.35
CA ILE A 13 -0.90 7.82 5.67
C ILE A 13 -1.09 6.62 4.74
N GLY A 14 -1.78 5.57 5.20
CA GLY A 14 -2.09 4.39 4.41
C GLY A 14 -2.90 4.71 3.16
N ILE A 15 -3.96 5.53 3.29
CA ILE A 15 -4.78 5.96 2.16
C ILE A 15 -3.94 6.78 1.16
N PHE A 16 -3.17 7.76 1.63
CA PHE A 16 -2.34 8.58 0.75
C PHE A 16 -1.30 7.76 0.00
N GLY A 17 -0.55 6.91 0.70
CA GLY A 17 0.47 6.06 0.08
C GLY A 17 -0.14 5.07 -0.91
N THR A 18 -1.28 4.47 -0.56
CA THR A 18 -1.98 3.51 -1.43
C THR A 18 -2.53 4.19 -2.69
N SER A 19 -3.15 5.35 -2.56
CA SER A 19 -3.66 6.12 -3.71
C SER A 19 -2.54 6.52 -4.67
N ILE A 20 -1.41 6.98 -4.14
CA ILE A 20 -0.23 7.32 -4.95
C ILE A 20 0.32 6.07 -5.64
N GLY A 21 0.48 4.95 -4.91
CA GLY A 21 0.99 3.70 -5.47
C GLY A 21 0.11 3.14 -6.60
N VAL A 22 -1.22 3.16 -6.40
CA VAL A 22 -2.19 2.77 -7.43
C VAL A 22 -2.10 3.70 -8.65
N GLY A 23 -2.02 5.01 -8.43
CA GLY A 23 -1.88 5.99 -9.51
C GLY A 23 -0.61 5.77 -10.33
N ILE A 24 0.53 5.52 -9.67
CA ILE A 24 1.80 5.21 -10.33
C ILE A 24 1.70 3.89 -11.11
N SER A 25 1.11 2.84 -10.53
CA SER A 25 0.92 1.55 -11.19
C SER A 25 0.04 1.66 -12.45
N LEU A 26 -1.06 2.42 -12.37
CA LEU A 26 -1.92 2.71 -13.53
C LEU A 26 -1.17 3.51 -14.60
N ALA A 27 -0.41 4.53 -14.21
CA ALA A 27 0.40 5.31 -15.14
C ALA A 27 1.39 4.43 -15.90
N PHE A 28 2.12 3.55 -15.20
CA PHE A 28 3.01 2.59 -15.84
C PHE A 28 2.27 1.62 -16.77
N ALA A 29 1.11 1.10 -16.35
CA ALA A 29 0.31 0.20 -17.18
C ALA A 29 -0.18 0.87 -18.47
N ILE A 30 -0.60 2.14 -18.39
CA ILE A 30 -1.00 2.95 -19.55
C ILE A 30 0.18 3.25 -20.46
N ILE A 31 1.33 3.66 -19.90
CA ILE A 31 2.55 3.90 -20.68
C ILE A 31 2.97 2.63 -21.41
N GLN A 32 2.96 1.48 -20.72
CA GLN A 32 3.29 0.20 -21.32
C GLN A 32 2.35 -0.17 -22.46
N ARG A 33 1.05 0.10 -22.31
CA ARG A 33 0.03 -0.19 -23.33
C ARG A 33 0.10 0.75 -24.54
N THR A 34 0.43 2.02 -24.34
CA THR A 34 0.41 3.02 -25.42
C THR A 34 1.74 3.06 -26.18
N TRP A 35 2.86 2.96 -25.47
CA TRP A 35 4.20 3.16 -26.04
C TRP A 35 4.96 1.85 -26.24
N HIS A 36 4.48 0.73 -25.71
CA HIS A 36 5.15 -0.57 -25.72
C HIS A 36 6.68 -0.48 -25.45
N PRO A 37 7.14 0.27 -24.44
CA PRO A 37 8.56 0.44 -24.16
C PRO A 37 9.25 -0.89 -23.84
N ILE A 38 8.52 -1.84 -23.23
CA ILE A 38 8.97 -3.22 -23.07
C ILE A 38 8.37 -4.04 -24.22
N THR A 39 9.16 -4.21 -25.29
CA THR A 39 8.88 -5.15 -26.39
C THR A 39 9.43 -6.52 -26.03
N LEU A 40 8.70 -7.58 -26.38
CA LEU A 40 9.21 -8.94 -26.33
C LEU A 40 9.71 -9.31 -27.72
N ASP A 41 10.92 -9.84 -27.81
CA ASP A 41 11.48 -10.33 -29.08
C ASP A 41 10.59 -11.46 -29.60
N GLY A 42 9.89 -11.20 -30.70
CA GLY A 42 8.83 -12.06 -31.25
C GLY A 42 9.33 -13.41 -31.76
N THR A 43 10.64 -13.65 -31.72
CA THR A 43 11.30 -14.89 -32.12
C THR A 43 11.23 -16.00 -31.06
N ILE A 44 11.01 -15.67 -29.77
CA ILE A 44 10.90 -16.64 -28.67
C ILE A 44 9.50 -16.64 -28.04
N TYR A 45 8.79 -15.50 -28.07
CA TYR A 45 7.44 -15.38 -27.55
C TYR A 45 6.50 -14.91 -28.67
N TYR A 46 5.44 -15.66 -28.96
CA TYR A 46 4.40 -15.40 -29.98
C TYR A 46 3.55 -14.12 -29.73
N VAL A 47 4.09 -13.10 -29.05
CA VAL A 47 3.42 -11.83 -28.71
C VAL A 47 4.41 -10.67 -28.84
N SER A 48 4.09 -9.73 -29.72
CA SER A 48 4.94 -8.58 -30.07
C SER A 48 5.13 -7.55 -28.94
N ALA A 49 4.33 -7.62 -27.87
CA ALA A 49 4.47 -6.82 -26.68
C ALA A 49 3.87 -7.54 -25.46
N LEU A 50 4.37 -7.24 -24.24
CA LEU A 50 3.82 -7.78 -23.00
C LEU A 50 2.34 -7.35 -22.86
N PRO A 51 1.37 -8.27 -22.91
CA PRO A 51 -0.04 -7.91 -22.86
C PRO A 51 -0.40 -7.47 -21.44
N VAL A 52 -0.42 -6.16 -21.20
CA VAL A 52 -0.88 -5.59 -19.93
C VAL A 52 -2.40 -5.63 -19.91
N SER A 53 -2.96 -6.63 -19.22
CA SER A 53 -4.41 -6.65 -18.96
C SER A 53 -4.72 -5.73 -17.79
N LEU A 54 -5.44 -4.63 -18.05
CA LEU A 54 -5.99 -3.74 -17.02
C LEU A 54 -7.19 -4.39 -16.32
N SER A 55 -6.96 -5.52 -15.65
CA SER A 55 -7.98 -6.17 -14.82
C SER A 55 -8.18 -5.37 -13.53
N PRO A 56 -9.42 -5.08 -13.11
CA PRO A 56 -9.68 -4.33 -11.88
C PRO A 56 -9.29 -5.08 -10.60
N ALA A 57 -9.16 -6.42 -10.65
CA ALA A 57 -8.87 -7.25 -9.47
C ALA A 57 -7.60 -6.85 -8.71
N PRO A 58 -6.40 -6.76 -9.35
CA PRO A 58 -5.19 -6.33 -8.65
C PRO A 58 -5.28 -4.91 -8.09
N TYR A 59 -5.99 -4.00 -8.76
CA TYR A 59 -6.18 -2.62 -8.31
C TYR A 59 -7.16 -2.47 -7.13
N LEU A 60 -7.87 -3.54 -6.75
CA LEU A 60 -8.72 -3.56 -5.56
C LEU A 60 -8.08 -4.37 -4.43
N ILE A 61 -7.54 -5.55 -4.76
CA ILE A 61 -6.98 -6.49 -3.78
C ILE A 61 -5.71 -5.91 -3.15
N VAL A 62 -4.79 -5.37 -3.96
CA VAL A 62 -3.51 -4.86 -3.45
C VAL A 62 -3.74 -3.67 -2.50
N PRO A 63 -4.54 -2.65 -2.85
CA PRO A 63 -4.89 -1.58 -1.92
C PRO A 63 -5.55 -2.05 -0.63
N ALA A 64 -6.48 -3.00 -0.73
CA ALA A 64 -7.15 -3.55 0.45
C ALA A 64 -6.15 -4.23 1.40
N ILE A 65 -5.24 -5.03 0.87
CA ILE A 65 -4.17 -5.68 1.65
C ILE A 65 -3.22 -4.64 2.24
N SER A 66 -2.80 -3.63 1.47
CA SER A 66 -1.93 -2.56 1.95
C SER A 66 -2.56 -1.79 3.12
N ILE A 67 -3.84 -1.43 3.03
CA ILE A 67 -4.55 -0.76 4.12
C ILE A 67 -4.65 -1.69 5.35
N ALA A 68 -4.97 -2.97 5.15
CA ALA A 68 -5.03 -3.95 6.24
C ALA A 68 -3.68 -4.08 6.96
N LEU A 69 -2.57 -4.13 6.20
CA LEU A 69 -1.21 -4.15 6.74
C LEU A 69 -0.88 -2.89 7.54
N VAL A 70 -1.23 -1.70 7.02
CA VAL A 70 -1.03 -0.44 7.74
C VAL A 70 -1.80 -0.42 9.06
N VAL A 71 -3.06 -0.90 9.05
CA VAL A 71 -3.87 -1.00 10.28
C VAL A 71 -3.24 -1.98 11.27
N MET A 72 -2.82 -3.17 10.83
CA MET A 72 -2.17 -4.16 11.68
C MET A 72 -0.87 -3.62 12.29
N ALA A 73 -0.03 -2.96 11.49
CA ALA A 73 1.21 -2.32 11.96
C ALA A 73 0.92 -1.21 12.98
N THR A 74 -0.16 -0.45 12.80
CA THR A 74 -0.59 0.63 13.70
C THR A 74 -1.16 0.10 15.03
N VAL A 75 -1.70 -1.12 15.07
CA VAL A 75 -2.25 -1.74 16.28
C VAL A 75 -1.14 -2.19 17.25
N VAL A 76 0.03 -2.62 16.75
CA VAL A 76 1.18 -3.05 17.58
C VAL A 76 1.59 -1.99 18.64
N PRO A 77 1.86 -0.72 18.30
CA PRO A 77 2.23 0.29 19.29
C PRO A 77 1.07 0.63 20.23
N ILE A 78 -0.19 0.49 19.81
CA ILE A 78 -1.36 0.71 20.68
C ILE A 78 -1.41 -0.37 21.77
N LEU A 79 -1.17 -1.62 21.41
CA LEU A 79 -1.11 -2.74 22.37
C LEU A 79 0.09 -2.61 23.30
N ALA A 80 1.25 -2.18 22.78
CA ALA A 80 2.44 -1.91 23.60
C ALA A 80 2.21 -0.75 24.58
N ALA A 81 1.60 0.36 24.13
CA ALA A 81 1.28 1.51 24.96
C ALA A 81 0.28 1.19 26.09
N ARG A 82 -0.60 0.21 25.90
CA ARG A 82 -1.48 -0.28 26.98
C ARG A 82 -0.74 -1.05 28.07
N ARG A 83 0.39 -1.70 27.75
CA ARG A 83 1.21 -2.47 28.70
C ARG A 83 2.23 -1.61 29.45
N ILE A 84 2.63 -0.47 28.88
CA ILE A 84 3.40 0.55 29.60
C ILE A 84 2.44 1.24 30.57
N SER A 85 2.34 0.70 31.77
CA SER A 85 1.49 1.24 32.83
C SER A 85 1.77 2.73 33.06
N PRO A 86 0.73 3.59 33.19
CA PRO A 86 0.90 5.03 33.38
C PRO A 86 1.79 5.39 34.59
N ALA A 87 1.89 4.49 35.56
CA ALA A 87 2.78 4.61 36.71
C ALA A 87 4.29 4.64 36.35
N ARG A 88 4.71 4.01 35.24
CA ARG A 88 6.12 4.01 34.83
C ARG A 88 6.49 5.26 34.03
N ALA A 89 5.53 5.88 33.34
CA ALA A 89 5.73 7.14 32.61
C ALA A 89 5.93 8.34 33.55
N LEU A 90 5.26 8.36 34.71
CA LEU A 90 5.43 9.40 35.74
C LEU A 90 6.74 9.30 36.52
N ARG A 91 7.44 8.15 36.46
CA ARG A 91 8.67 7.92 37.22
C ARG A 91 9.94 8.37 36.48
N PHE A 92 9.81 8.74 35.20
CA PHE A 92 10.87 9.31 34.37
C PHE A 92 10.60 10.78 33.98
N GLY A 93 9.61 11.41 34.61
CA GLY A 93 9.32 12.85 34.48
C GLY A 93 9.96 13.66 35.58
#